data_AF-A0A7V9F0K8-F1
#
_entry.id   AF-A0A7V9F0K8-F1
#
_cell.length_a   1.000
_cell.length_b   1.000
_cell.length_c   1.000
_cell.angle_alpha   90.00
_cell.angle_beta   90.00
_cell.angle_gamma   90.00
#
_symmetry.space_group_name_H-M   'P 1'
#
loop_
_entity.id
_entity.type
_entity.pdbx_description
1 polymer ?
#
loop_
_entity_poly.entity_id
_entity_poly.type
_entity_poly.pdbx_seq_one_letter_code
_entity_poly.pdbx_strand_id
1 'polypeptide(L)' 'MTTKIAVSLPDELVLAARRAVTEGQAASVSAFIAGAIEEHDRYGDLADLLAEMATEAGSPTEDDRAWARQALGLD' A
#
# COMPACT_ATOMS: atom_id res chain seq x y z
N MET A 1 15.46 -0.03 16.95
CA MET A 1 16.52 0.99 16.75
C MET A 1 16.09 1.89 15.60
N THR A 2 16.47 3.17 15.60
CA THR A 2 16.14 4.10 14.50
C THR A 2 17.39 4.76 13.96
N THR A 3 17.50 4.89 12.64
CA THR A 3 18.61 5.57 11.96
C THR A 3 18.12 6.88 11.37
N LYS A 4 18.86 7.97 11.57
CA LYS A 4 18.53 9.25 10.91
C LYS A 4 19.02 9.24 9.48
N ILE A 5 18.12 9.58 8.56
CA ILE A 5 18.41 9.79 7.14
C ILE A 5 18.00 11.21 6.78
N ALA A 6 18.73 11.83 5.85
CA ALA A 6 18.35 13.09 5.24
C ALA A 6 17.87 12.81 3.82
N VAL A 7 16.63 13.18 3.52
CA VAL A 7 16.01 12.97 2.20
C VAL A 7 15.36 14.27 1.74
N SER A 8 15.42 14.53 0.44
CA SER A 8 14.64 15.60 -0.17
C SER A 8 13.26 15.05 -0.53
N LEU A 9 12.21 15.77 -0.14
CA LEU A 9 10.83 15.47 -0.47
C LEU A 9 10.19 16.71 -1.08
N PRO A 10 9.23 16.56 -2.00
CA PRO A 10 8.39 17.66 -2.42
C PRO A 10 7.73 18.37 -1.23
N ASP A 11 7.62 19.69 -1.31
CA ASP A 11 7.15 20.54 -0.21
C ASP A 11 5.74 20.14 0.25
N GLU A 12 4.88 19.76 -0.68
CA GLU A 12 3.52 19.28 -0.41
C GLU A 12 3.50 18.03 0.46
N LEU A 13 4.45 17.11 0.30
CA LEU A 13 4.55 15.90 1.12
C LEU A 13 5.04 16.25 2.54
N VAL A 14 5.97 17.21 2.65
CA VAL A 14 6.42 17.72 3.96
C VAL A 14 5.27 18.39 4.70
N LEU A 15 4.44 19.18 4.00
CA LEU A 15 3.26 19.83 4.57
C LEU A 15 2.21 18.80 5.01
N ALA A 16 1.96 17.76 4.20
CA ALA A 16 1.05 16.67 4.55
C ALA A 16 1.50 15.94 5.84
N ALA A 17 2.78 15.60 5.95
CA ALA A 17 3.31 14.95 7.14
C ALA A 17 3.17 15.82 8.40
N ARG A 18 3.43 17.14 8.28
CA ARG A 18 3.25 18.09 9.40
C ARG A 18 1.80 18.25 9.81
N ARG A 19 0.89 18.27 8.82
CA ARG A 19 -0.56 18.31 9.05
C ARG A 19 -1.02 17.08 9.83
N ALA A 20 -0.62 15.89 9.41
CA ALA A 20 -0.97 14.64 10.09
C ALA A 20 -0.53 14.63 11.57
N VAL A 21 0.63 15.23 11.88
CA VAL A 21 1.08 15.39 13.28
C VAL A 21 0.20 16.39 14.04
N THR A 22 -0.09 17.54 13.42
CA THR A 22 -0.93 18.58 14.04
C THR A 22 -2.34 18.08 14.32
N GLU A 23 -2.88 17.24 13.44
CA GLU A 23 -4.21 16.63 13.55
C GLU A 23 -4.21 15.36 14.43
N GLY A 24 -3.08 15.02 15.06
CA GLY A 24 -2.96 13.86 15.96
C GLY A 24 -3.00 12.50 15.28
N GLN A 25 -2.94 12.46 13.95
CA GLN A 25 -2.91 11.22 13.15
C GLN A 25 -1.55 10.51 13.21
N ALA A 26 -0.48 11.23 13.53
CA ALA A 26 0.85 10.67 13.72
C ALA A 26 1.58 11.32 14.90
N ALA A 27 2.35 10.53 15.65
CA ALA A 27 3.10 11.03 16.81
C ALA A 27 4.27 11.95 16.42
N SER A 28 4.78 11.85 15.19
CA SER A 28 5.83 12.70 14.64
C SER A 28 5.90 12.57 13.11
N VAL A 29 6.64 13.47 12.45
CA VAL A 29 6.90 13.37 11.00
C VAL A 29 7.62 12.06 10.67
N SER A 30 8.60 11.66 11.49
CA SER A 30 9.30 10.39 11.28
C SER A 30 8.38 9.19 11.42
N ALA A 31 7.43 9.22 12.37
CA ALA A 31 6.43 8.16 12.53
C ALA A 31 5.46 8.09 11.33
N PHE A 32 5.04 9.24 10.81
CA PHE A 32 4.22 9.32 9.61
C PHE A 32 4.92 8.69 8.39
N ILE A 33 6.18 9.06 8.15
CA ILE A 33 6.96 8.53 7.02
C ILE A 33 7.25 7.04 7.20
N ALA A 34 7.61 6.60 8.41
CA ALA A 34 7.83 5.17 8.68
C ALA A 34 6.57 4.34 8.39
N GLY A 35 5.39 4.82 8.84
CA GLY A 35 4.13 4.14 8.56
C GLY A 35 3.79 4.06 7.08
N ALA A 36 4.07 5.12 6.31
CA ALA A 36 3.87 5.11 4.86
C ALA A 36 4.79 4.11 4.15
N ILE A 37 6.05 3.97 4.60
CA ILE A 37 6.99 2.97 4.06
C ILE A 37 6.50 1.55 4.40
N GLU A 38 6.14 1.30 5.67
CA GLU A 38 5.63 -0.01 6.09
C GLU A 38 4.34 -0.40 5.35
N GLU A 39 3.48 0.56 5.04
CA GLU A 39 2.28 0.32 4.25
C GLU A 39 2.60 0.00 2.79
N HIS A 40 3.55 0.72 2.18
CA HIS A 40 4.01 0.43 0.84
C HIS A 40 4.60 -0.98 0.74
N ASP A 41 5.48 -1.35 1.67
CA ASP A 41 6.13 -2.67 1.70
C ASP A 41 5.08 -3.79 1.84
N ARG A 42 4.10 -3.61 2.72
CA ARG A 42 3.03 -4.60 2.91
C ARG A 42 2.18 -4.80 1.67
N TYR A 43 1.86 -3.74 0.93
CA TYR A 43 1.11 -3.87 -0.32
C TYR A 43 1.98 -4.43 -1.45
N GLY A 44 3.30 -4.16 -1.44
CA GLY A 44 4.28 -4.82 -2.30
C GLY A 44 4.28 -6.32 -2.06
N ASP A 45 4.44 -6.75 -0.82
CA ASP A 45 4.43 -8.17 -0.42
C ASP A 45 3.12 -8.87 -0.84
N LEU A 46 1.97 -8.20 -0.70
CA LEU A 46 0.69 -8.75 -1.13
C LEU A 46 0.61 -8.87 -2.65
N ALA A 47 1.06 -7.87 -3.40
CA ALA A 47 1.06 -7.91 -4.86
C ALA A 47 1.97 -9.03 -5.38
N ASP A 48 3.15 -9.19 -4.77
CA ASP A 48 4.10 -10.25 -5.10
C ASP A 48 3.55 -11.64 -4.77
N LEU A 49 2.93 -11.81 -3.61
CA LEU A 49 2.25 -13.06 -3.24
C LEU A 49 1.13 -13.42 -4.23
N LEU A 50 0.31 -12.45 -4.63
CA LEU A 50 -0.76 -12.67 -5.60
C LEU A 50 -0.20 -13.04 -6.99
N ALA A 51 0.93 -12.43 -7.38
CA ALA A 51 1.61 -12.76 -8.63
C ALA A 51 2.21 -14.17 -8.61
N GLU A 52 2.77 -14.60 -7.48
CA GLU A 52 3.26 -15.97 -7.27
C GLU A 52 2.11 -16.99 -7.38
N MET A 53 1.00 -16.76 -6.67
CA MET A 53 -0.19 -17.61 -6.75
C MET A 53 -0.75 -17.70 -8.19
N ALA A 54 -0.79 -16.57 -8.91
CA ALA A 54 -1.24 -16.55 -10.30
C ALA A 54 -0.28 -17.29 -11.25
N THR A 55 1.02 -17.29 -10.94
CA THR A 55 2.03 -18.04 -11.69
C THR A 55 1.86 -19.55 -11.50
N GLU A 56 1.54 -19.99 -10.28
CA GLU A 56 1.31 -21.41 -9.97
C GLU A 56 -0.04 -21.92 -10.50
N ALA A 57 -1.11 -21.15 -10.29
CA ALA A 57 -2.47 -21.57 -10.65
C ALA A 57 -2.80 -21.31 -12.13
N GLY A 58 -2.07 -20.41 -12.79
CA GLY A 58 -2.39 -19.89 -14.11
C GLY A 58 -3.36 -18.70 -14.07
N SER A 59 -3.48 -17.99 -15.20
CA SER A 59 -4.42 -16.86 -15.32
C SER A 59 -5.88 -17.33 -15.29
N PRO A 60 -6.81 -16.59 -14.66
CA PRO A 60 -8.23 -16.93 -14.64
C PRO A 60 -8.80 -17.05 -16.06
N THR A 61 -9.56 -18.12 -16.29
CA THR A 61 -10.28 -18.38 -17.53
C THR A 61 -11.49 -17.43 -17.67
N GLU A 62 -12.13 -17.46 -18.84
CA GLU A 62 -13.36 -16.67 -19.04
C GLU A 62 -14.50 -17.16 -18.15
N ASP A 63 -14.58 -18.47 -17.89
CA ASP A 63 -15.58 -19.05 -17.00
C ASP A 63 -15.35 -18.60 -15.55
N ASP A 64 -14.09 -18.52 -15.10
CA ASP A 64 -13.75 -17.99 -13.77
C ASP A 64 -14.18 -16.52 -13.63
N ARG A 65 -13.99 -15.73 -14.70
CA ARG A 65 -14.39 -14.32 -14.74
C ARG A 65 -15.91 -14.16 -14.73
N ALA A 66 -16.62 -14.97 -15.51
CA ALA A 66 -18.09 -14.97 -15.55
C ALA A 66 -18.68 -15.32 -14.18
N TRP A 67 -18.16 -16.36 -13.53
CA TRP A 67 -18.54 -16.71 -12.16
C TRP A 67 -18.28 -15.57 -11.17
N ALA A 68 -17.10 -14.91 -11.26
CA ALA A 68 -16.75 -13.83 -10.34
C ALA A 68 -17.68 -12.61 -10.49
N ARG A 69 -18.07 -12.24 -11.72
CA ARG A 69 -19.00 -11.13 -11.94
C ARG A 69 -20.37 -11.40 -11.33
N GLN A 70 -20.87 -12.63 -11.48
CA GLN A 70 -22.12 -13.05 -10.86
C GLN A 70 -22.05 -13.02 -9.33
N ALA A 71 -20.99 -13.57 -8.74
CA ALA A 71 -20.81 -13.61 -7.30
C ALA A 71 -20.67 -12.19 -6.67
N LEU A 72 -20.09 -11.24 -7.41
CA LEU A 72 -19.92 -9.86 -6.99
C LEU A 72 -21.12 -8.95 -7.33
N GLY A 73 -22.15 -9.47 -8.00
CA GLY A 73 -23.33 -8.70 -8.42
C GLY A 73 -23.01 -7.64 -9.49
N LEU A 74 -22.06 -7.92 -10.38
CA LEU A 74 -21.58 -7.03 -11.45
C LEU A 74 -22.13 -7.42 -12.83
N ASP A 75 -23.15 -8.28 -12.85
CA ASP A 75 -23.88 -8.76 -14.03
C ASP A 75 -24.94 -7.76 -14.51
#